data_AF-A0A158BT65-F1
#
_entry.id   AF-A0A158BT65-F1
#
_cell.length_a   1.000
_cell.length_b   1.000
_cell.length_c   1.000
_cell.angle_alpha   90.00
_cell.angle_beta   90.00
_cell.angle_gamma   90.00
#
_symmetry.space_group_name_H-M   'P 1'
#
loop_
_entity.id
_entity.type
_entity.pdbx_description
1 polymer ?
#
loop_
_entity_poly.entity_id
_entity_poly.type
_entity_poly.pdbx_seq_one_letter_code
_entity_poly.pdbx_strand_id
1 'polypeptide(L)'
;MQDIFEPRHEPARSIYQAFQAEATKRKGRSIDQWQAAECDAVFREATHQAQKLGLRVPTMDEVVSAERYAAGSIDYGAKWSYCVVEEMRKAV
;
A
#
# COMPACT_ATOMS: atom_id res chain seq x y z
N MET A 1 14.43 9.26 13.30
CA MET A 1 13.97 10.28 12.34
C MET A 1 12.56 9.89 11.97
N GLN A 2 11.58 10.75 12.25
CA GLN A 2 10.17 10.45 11.97
C GLN A 2 9.94 10.68 10.47
N ASP A 3 9.38 9.71 9.75
CA ASP A 3 9.05 9.89 8.34
C ASP A 3 7.90 10.89 8.23
N ILE A 4 8.15 12.03 7.57
CA ILE A 4 7.19 13.14 7.47
C ILE A 4 5.97 12.72 6.63
N PHE A 5 6.14 11.73 5.76
CA PHE A 5 5.09 11.24 4.87
C PHE A 5 4.30 10.07 5.46
N GLU A 6 4.72 9.48 6.60
CA GLU A 6 3.96 8.38 7.22
C GLU A 6 2.51 8.81 7.52
N PRO A 7 1.50 8.10 6.98
CA PRO A 7 0.11 8.35 7.33
C PRO A 7 -0.14 8.18 8.83
N ARG A 8 -1.00 9.04 9.40
CA ARG A 8 -1.25 9.05 10.86
C ARG A 8 -2.46 8.24 11.29
N HIS A 9 -3.28 7.79 10.35
CA HIS A 9 -4.56 7.14 10.61
C HIS A 9 -4.68 5.81 9.88
N GLU A 10 -5.39 4.87 10.51
CA GLU A 10 -5.78 3.63 9.88
C GLU A 10 -6.87 3.87 8.82
N PRO A 11 -6.89 3.09 7.72
CA PRO A 11 -6.01 1.96 7.42
C PRO A 11 -4.70 2.33 6.69
N ALA A 12 -4.55 3.58 6.27
CA ALA A 12 -3.41 4.03 5.46
C ALA A 12 -2.06 3.82 6.16
N ARG A 13 -2.01 4.00 7.49
CA ARG A 13 -0.79 3.81 8.27
C ARG A 13 -0.29 2.37 8.24
N SER A 14 -1.14 1.39 8.54
CA SER A 14 -0.75 -0.03 8.51
C SER A 14 -0.29 -0.46 7.11
N ILE A 15 -1.02 -0.02 6.07
CA ILE A 15 -0.65 -0.30 4.67
C ILE A 15 0.74 0.27 4.34
N TYR A 16 0.99 1.53 4.72
CA TYR A 16 2.29 2.17 4.53
C TYR A 16 3.41 1.42 5.23
N GLN A 17 3.19 0.98 6.47
CA GLN A 17 4.18 0.25 7.25
C GLN A 17 4.46 -1.14 6.65
N ALA A 18 3.44 -1.83 6.12
CA ALA A 18 3.60 -3.10 5.42
C ALA A 18 4.46 -2.93 4.16
N PHE A 19 4.18 -1.89 3.37
CA PHE A 19 5.02 -1.51 2.24
C PHE A 19 6.47 -1.23 2.66
N GLN A 20 6.68 -0.38 3.66
CA GLN A 20 8.04 -0.02 4.12
C GLN A 20 8.81 -1.26 4.61
N ALA A 21 8.15 -2.16 5.33
CA ALA A 21 8.76 -3.40 5.79
C ALA A 21 9.23 -4.28 4.62
N GLU A 22 8.45 -4.37 3.53
CA GLU A 22 8.84 -5.13 2.34
C GLU A 22 9.91 -4.41 1.52
N ALA A 23 9.86 -3.07 1.44
CA ALA A 23 10.84 -2.26 0.74
C ALA A 23 12.27 -2.42 1.29
N THR A 24 12.43 -2.77 2.58
CA THR A 24 13.74 -3.11 3.16
C THR A 24 14.40 -4.33 2.51
N LYS A 25 13.62 -5.18 1.83
CA LYS A 25 14.06 -6.44 1.21
C LYS A 25 14.35 -6.32 -0.29
N ARG A 26 14.30 -5.11 -0.87
CA ARG A 26 14.62 -4.85 -2.29
C ARG A 26 16.03 -5.29 -2.67
N LYS A 27 16.98 -5.21 -1.73
CA LYS A 27 18.39 -5.51 -1.99
C LYS A 27 18.55 -6.96 -2.47
N GLY A 28 19.07 -7.13 -3.68
CA GLY A 28 19.32 -8.44 -4.27
C GLY A 28 18.15 -9.06 -5.03
N ARG A 29 17.02 -8.33 -5.20
CA ARG A 29 15.89 -8.75 -6.05
C ARG A 29 15.87 -7.96 -7.36
N SER A 30 15.40 -8.60 -8.43
CA SER A 30 15.07 -7.91 -9.68
C SER A 30 13.85 -7.00 -9.51
N ILE A 31 13.70 -6.00 -10.39
CA ILE A 31 12.59 -5.02 -10.33
C ILE A 31 11.23 -5.69 -10.22
N ASP A 32 10.93 -6.60 -11.12
CA ASP A 32 9.67 -7.34 -11.13
C ASP A 32 9.43 -8.14 -9.84
N GLN A 33 10.50 -8.69 -9.24
CA GLN A 33 10.39 -9.48 -8.02
C GLN A 33 10.10 -8.64 -6.79
N TRP A 34 10.75 -7.48 -6.63
CA TRP A 34 10.47 -6.62 -5.48
C TRP A 34 9.15 -5.88 -5.63
N GLN A 35 8.78 -5.44 -6.84
CA GLN A 35 7.48 -4.82 -7.09
C GLN A 35 6.33 -5.79 -6.82
N ALA A 36 6.42 -7.04 -7.29
CA ALA A 36 5.40 -8.06 -7.02
C ALA A 36 5.26 -8.34 -5.51
N ALA A 37 6.39 -8.43 -4.79
CA ALA A 37 6.38 -8.65 -3.34
C ALA A 37 5.77 -7.47 -2.57
N GLU A 38 6.01 -6.24 -3.01
CA GLU A 38 5.42 -5.05 -2.39
C GLU A 38 3.91 -4.97 -2.61
N CYS A 39 3.44 -5.25 -3.82
CA CYS A 39 2.01 -5.31 -4.10
C CYS A 39 1.32 -6.41 -3.27
N ASP A 40 1.96 -7.57 -3.10
CA ASP A 40 1.44 -8.64 -2.24
C ASP A 40 1.35 -8.22 -0.77
N ALA A 41 2.41 -7.59 -0.24
CA ALA A 41 2.44 -7.08 1.12
C ALA A 41 1.34 -6.03 1.38
N VAL A 42 1.17 -5.08 0.45
CA VAL A 42 0.12 -4.05 0.50
C VAL A 42 -1.26 -4.67 0.41
N PHE A 43 -1.49 -5.59 -0.53
CA PHE A 43 -2.78 -6.26 -0.71
C PHE A 43 -3.17 -7.07 0.53
N ARG A 44 -2.21 -7.81 1.12
CA ARG A 44 -2.42 -8.58 2.34
C ARG A 44 -2.83 -7.68 3.51
N GLU A 45 -2.11 -6.58 3.74
CA GLU A 45 -2.45 -5.68 4.85
C GLU A 45 -3.75 -4.93 4.58
N ALA A 46 -3.99 -4.47 3.35
CA ALA A 46 -5.24 -3.83 2.97
C ALA A 46 -6.44 -4.77 3.17
N THR A 47 -6.31 -6.06 2.84
CA THR A 47 -7.34 -7.07 3.10
C THR A 47 -7.62 -7.23 4.59
N HIS A 48 -6.56 -7.35 5.39
CA HIS A 48 -6.67 -7.46 6.85
C HIS A 48 -7.36 -6.22 7.47
N GLN A 49 -6.96 -5.03 7.06
CA GLN A 49 -7.58 -3.78 7.53
C GLN A 49 -9.01 -3.60 7.04
N ALA A 50 -9.33 -4.00 5.80
CA ALA A 50 -10.69 -3.96 5.28
C ALA A 50 -11.62 -4.82 6.14
N GLN A 51 -11.23 -6.05 6.45
CA GLN A 51 -11.99 -6.94 7.32
C GLN A 51 -12.15 -6.37 8.73
N LYS A 52 -11.06 -5.84 9.30
CA LYS A 52 -11.05 -5.26 10.66
C LYS A 52 -11.95 -4.03 10.78
N LEU A 53 -12.02 -3.19 9.76
CA LEU A 53 -12.73 -1.90 9.78
C LEU A 53 -14.10 -1.96 9.08
N GLY A 54 -14.49 -3.11 8.53
CA GLY A 54 -15.74 -3.26 7.77
C GLY A 54 -15.74 -2.50 6.43
N LEU A 55 -14.59 -2.38 5.78
CA LEU A 55 -14.45 -1.73 4.47
C LEU A 55 -14.47 -2.78 3.35
N ARG A 56 -14.60 -2.30 2.10
CA ARG A 56 -14.45 -3.14 0.91
C ARG A 56 -13.01 -3.65 0.82
N VAL A 57 -12.85 -4.94 0.56
CA VAL A 57 -11.54 -5.52 0.23
C VAL A 57 -11.17 -5.08 -1.19
N PRO A 58 -10.03 -4.39 -1.40
CA PRO A 58 -9.61 -4.01 -2.73
C PRO A 58 -9.15 -5.26 -3.49
N THR A 59 -9.15 -5.21 -4.82
CA THR A 59 -8.56 -6.25 -5.66
C THR A 59 -7.07 -6.02 -5.87
N MET A 60 -6.33 -7.07 -6.27
CA MET A 60 -4.92 -6.92 -6.60
C MET A 60 -4.70 -5.93 -7.76
N ASP A 61 -5.60 -5.91 -8.76
CA ASP A 61 -5.52 -4.96 -9.88
C ASP A 61 -5.65 -3.50 -9.41
N GLU A 62 -6.57 -3.24 -8.47
CA GLU A 62 -6.72 -1.91 -7.86
C GLU A 62 -5.47 -1.49 -7.07
N VAL A 63 -4.84 -2.42 -6.36
CA VAL A 63 -3.58 -2.16 -5.65
C VAL A 63 -2.44 -1.80 -6.62
N VAL A 64 -2.32 -2.55 -7.73
CA VAL A 64 -1.31 -2.29 -8.77
C VAL A 64 -1.61 -0.98 -9.52
N SER A 65 -2.87 -0.68 -9.78
CA SER A 65 -3.29 0.58 -10.41
C SER A 65 -2.96 1.78 -9.51
N ALA A 66 -3.23 1.67 -8.21
CA ALA A 66 -2.86 2.67 -7.22
C ALA A 66 -1.34 2.86 -7.10
N GLU A 67 -0.56 1.78 -7.21
CA GLU A 67 0.91 1.83 -7.23
C GLU A 67 1.40 2.66 -8.40
N ARG A 68 0.95 2.33 -9.61
CA ARG A 68 1.29 3.06 -10.84
C ARG A 68 0.91 4.54 -10.80
N TYR A 69 -0.21 4.86 -10.15
CA TYR A 69 -0.63 6.25 -9.97
C TYR A 69 0.24 7.02 -8.96
N ALA A 70 0.74 6.32 -7.94
CA ALA A 70 1.65 6.88 -6.96
C ALA A 70 3.09 7.00 -7.48
N ALA A 71 3.48 6.16 -8.44
CA ALA A 71 4.81 6.14 -9.04
C ALA A 71 5.25 7.53 -9.52
N GLY A 72 6.45 7.95 -9.08
CA GLY A 72 6.99 9.28 -9.36
C GLY A 72 6.59 10.39 -8.37
N SER A 73 5.71 10.12 -7.39
CA SER A 73 5.42 11.07 -6.31
C SER A 73 6.57 11.13 -5.29
N ILE A 74 6.84 12.32 -4.75
CA ILE A 74 7.85 12.53 -3.70
C ILE A 74 7.51 11.75 -2.43
N ASP A 75 6.21 11.62 -2.16
CA ASP A 75 5.59 10.89 -1.06
C ASP A 75 5.02 9.53 -1.51
N TYR A 76 5.65 8.89 -2.51
CA TYR A 76 5.20 7.65 -3.16
C TYR A 76 4.48 6.65 -2.24
N GLY A 77 5.11 6.21 -1.15
CA GLY A 77 4.52 5.19 -0.27
C GLY A 77 3.23 5.67 0.43
N ALA A 78 3.19 6.96 0.80
CA ALA A 78 2.03 7.56 1.43
C ALA A 78 0.90 7.72 0.43
N LYS A 79 1.19 8.28 -0.75
CA LYS A 79 0.24 8.42 -1.85
C LYS A 79 -0.37 7.08 -2.25
N TRP A 80 0.46 6.05 -2.42
CA TRP A 80 -0.01 4.70 -2.74
C TRP A 80 -0.97 4.17 -1.66
N SER A 81 -0.59 4.30 -0.40
CA SER A 81 -1.43 3.88 0.73
C SER A 81 -2.79 4.60 0.73
N TYR A 82 -2.81 5.92 0.52
CA TYR A 82 -4.06 6.67 0.44
C TYR A 82 -4.93 6.23 -0.73
N CYS A 83 -4.36 6.03 -1.92
CA CYS A 83 -5.12 5.56 -3.08
C CYS A 83 -5.73 4.17 -2.84
N VAL A 84 -5.02 3.25 -2.19
CA VAL A 84 -5.60 1.95 -1.79
C VAL A 84 -6.77 2.15 -0.81
N VAL A 85 -6.65 3.06 0.15
CA VAL A 85 -7.77 3.38 1.06
C VAL A 85 -8.97 4.00 0.32
N GLU A 86 -8.74 4.80 -0.72
CA GLU A 86 -9.82 5.32 -1.55
C GLU A 86 -10.58 4.17 -2.24
N GLU A 87 -9.88 3.16 -2.78
CA GLU A 87 -10.50 1.96 -3.37
C GLU A 87 -11.30 1.14 -2.35
N MET A 88 -10.82 1.04 -1.11
CA MET A 88 -11.51 0.39 0.01
C MET A 88 -12.78 1.12 0.45
N ARG A 89 -12.89 2.42 0.16
CA ARG A 89 -14.02 3.27 0.54
C ARG A 89 -15.08 3.42 -0.56
N LYS A 90 -14.80 2.93 -1.78
CA LYS A 90 -15.81 2.92 -2.85
C LYS A 90 -17.02 2.08 -2.43
N ALA A 91 -18.21 2.60 -2.71
CA ALA A 91 -19.45 1.86 -2.49
C ALA A 91 -19.43 0.55 -3.32
N VAL A 92 -19.91 -0.53 -2.71
CA VAL A 92 -20.10 -1.83 -3.36
C VAL A 92 -21.36 -1.80 -4.22
#